data_AF-A0A351UQJ2-F1
#
_entry.id   AF-A0A351UQJ2-F1
#
_cell.length_a   1.000
_cell.length_b   1.000
_cell.length_c   1.000
_cell.angle_alpha   90.00
_cell.angle_beta   90.00
_cell.angle_gamma   90.00
#
_symmetry.space_group_name_H-M   'P 1'
#
loop_
_entity.id
_entity.type
_entity.pdbx_description
1 polymer ?
#
loop_
_entity_poly.entity_id
_entity_poly.type
_entity_poly.pdbx_seq_one_letter_code
_entity_poly.pdbx_strand_id
1 'polypeptide(L)' 'MISKEQKQSIIAEYGRSEGDTGSPEVQVALLTARINDLTEHFKANPKDHHSR' A
#
# COMPACT_ATOMS: atom_id res chain seq x y z
N MET A 1 -8.56 2.70 0.80
CA MET A 1 -7.46 3.21 -0.05
C MET A 1 -6.43 3.83 0.87
N ILE A 2 -5.15 3.46 0.76
CA ILE A 2 -4.09 4.02 1.62
C ILE A 2 -3.99 5.55 1.51
N SER A 3 -3.95 6.24 2.66
CA SER A 3 -3.91 7.71 2.72
C SER A 3 -2.56 8.26 2.30
N LYS A 4 -2.49 9.58 2.06
CA LYS A 4 -1.23 10.25 1.72
C LYS A 4 -0.23 10.18 2.88
N GLU A 5 -0.73 10.33 4.11
CA GLU A 5 0.06 10.27 5.34
C GLU A 5 0.66 8.87 5.51
N GLN A 6 -0.15 7.82 5.34
CA GLN A 6 0.33 6.43 5.42
C GLN A 6 1.39 6.14 4.35
N LYS A 7 1.20 6.62 3.12
CA LYS A 7 2.22 6.48 2.06
C LYS A 7 3.53 7.15 2.44
N GLN A 8 3.47 8.37 2.98
CA GLN A 8 4.66 9.10 3.40
C GLN A 8 5.38 8.41 4.56
N SER A 9 4.65 7.87 5.53
CA SER A 9 5.22 7.08 6.62
C SER A 9 5.95 5.83 6.11
N ILE A 10 5.34 5.08 5.18
CA ILE A 10 5.94 3.88 4.58
C ILE A 10 7.23 4.23 3.80
N ILE A 11 7.20 5.31 3.02
CA ILE A 11 8.39 5.77 2.28
C ILE A 11 9.51 6.17 3.23
N ALA A 12 9.19 6.85 4.33
CA ALA A 12 10.18 7.25 5.34
C ALA A 12 10.78 6.05 6.10
N GLU A 13 9.99 4.99 6.32
CA GLU A 13 10.42 3.80 7.06
C GLU A 13 11.27 2.84 6.21
N TYR A 14 10.90 2.63 4.94
CA TYR A 14 11.53 1.62 4.08
C TYR A 14 12.45 2.22 3.00
N GLY A 15 12.43 3.55 2.83
CA GLY A 15 13.26 4.26 1.85
C GLY A 15 14.74 4.25 2.23
N ARG A 16 15.61 4.08 1.24
CA ARG A 16 17.07 4.10 1.46
C ARG A 16 17.62 5.51 1.59
N SER A 17 16.87 6.50 1.10
CA SER A 17 17.20 7.91 1.14
C SER A 17 15.91 8.73 1.14
N GLU A 18 16.01 10.02 1.50
CA GLU A 18 14.88 10.93 1.37
C GLU A 18 14.36 10.95 -0.08
N GLY A 19 13.04 10.79 -0.23
CA GLY A 19 12.40 10.75 -1.55
C GLY A 19 12.58 9.45 -2.33
N ASP A 20 13.13 8.39 -1.73
CA ASP A 20 13.18 7.06 -2.36
C ASP A 20 11.78 6.47 -2.49
N THR A 21 11.15 6.68 -3.64
CA THR A 21 9.85 6.10 -3.96
C THR A 21 9.95 4.86 -4.82
N GLY A 22 11.15 4.48 -5.29
CA GLY A 22 11.32 3.51 -6.38
C GLY A 22 11.96 2.20 -5.95
N SER A 23 12.58 2.15 -4.76
CA SER A 23 13.24 0.94 -4.30
C SER A 23 12.28 -0.25 -4.13
N PRO A 24 12.77 -1.48 -4.34
CA PRO A 24 11.97 -2.68 -4.15
C PRO A 24 11.33 -2.76 -2.77
N GLU A 25 12.05 -2.35 -1.72
CA GLU A 25 11.56 -2.38 -0.34
C GLU A 25 10.36 -1.46 -0.14
N VAL A 26 10.45 -0.21 -0.63
CA VAL A 26 9.35 0.76 -0.57
C VAL A 26 8.15 0.30 -1.39
N GLN A 27 8.38 -0.19 -2.61
CA GLN A 27 7.30 -0.68 -3.47
C GLN A 27 6.58 -1.90 -2.88
N VAL A 28 7.33 -2.85 -2.33
CA VAL A 28 6.75 -4.01 -1.64
C VAL A 28 5.93 -3.55 -0.44
N ALA A 29 6.46 -2.67 0.41
CA ALA A 29 5.75 -2.17 1.58
C ALA A 29 4.45 -1.43 1.20
N LEU A 30 4.48 -0.59 0.17
CA LEU A 30 3.29 0.12 -0.35
C LEU A 30 2.23 -0.85 -0.90
N LEU A 31 2.64 -1.86 -1.67
CA LEU A 31 1.73 -2.87 -2.22
C LEU A 31 1.13 -3.73 -1.11
N THR A 32 1.92 -4.15 -0.13
CA THR A 32 1.44 -4.89 1.04
C THR A 32 0.41 -4.08 1.84
N ALA A 33 0.69 -2.81 2.12
CA ALA A 33 -0.27 -1.94 2.81
C ALA A 33 -1.58 -1.80 2.04
N ARG A 34 -1.51 -1.68 0.71
CA ARG A 34 -2.68 -1.62 -0.17
C ARG A 34 -3.47 -2.94 -0.18
N ILE A 35 -2.80 -4.08 -0.21
CA ILE A 35 -3.45 -5.41 -0.15
C ILE A 35 -4.21 -5.56 1.17
N ASN A 36 -3.60 -5.18 2.29
CA ASN A 36 -4.23 -5.26 3.59
C ASN A 36 -5.49 -4.37 3.68
N ASP A 37 -5.40 -3.14 3.18
CA ASP A 37 -6.54 -2.21 3.11
C ASP A 37 -7.68 -2.73 2.21
N LEU A 38 -7.36 -3.34 1.06
CA LEU A 38 -8.36 -3.93 0.16
C LEU A 38 -8.95 -5.25 0.67
N THR A 39 -8.26 -5.96 1.55
CA THR A 39 -8.73 -7.24 2.07
C THR A 39 -10.07 -7.08 2.81
N GLU A 40 -10.22 -6.03 3.62
CA GLU A 40 -11.49 -5.73 4.28
C GLU A 40 -12.57 -5.29 3.29
N HIS A 41 -12.21 -4.52 2.25
CA HIS A 41 -13.14 -4.15 1.18
C HIS A 41 -13.74 -5.40 0.50
N PHE A 42 -12.92 -6.40 0.18
CA PHE A 42 -13.40 -7.64 -0.45
C PHE A 42 -14.21 -8.54 0.47
N LYS A 43 -13.96 -8.50 1.79
CA LYS A 43 -14.83 -9.18 2.77
C LYS A 43 -16.24 -8.59 2.77
N ALA A 44 -16.34 -7.26 2.71
CA ALA A 44 -17.62 -6.57 2.62
C ALA A 44 -18.28 -6.70 1.22
N ASN A 45 -17.48 -6.84 0.16
CA ASN A 45 -17.93 -6.86 -1.23
C ASN A 45 -17.50 -8.16 -1.96
N PRO A 46 -18.08 -9.33 -1.61
CA PRO A 46 -17.62 -10.62 -2.13
C PRO A 46 -17.85 -10.83 -3.63
N LYS A 47 -18.74 -10.05 -4.26
CA LYS A 47 -19.03 -10.10 -5.70
C LYS A 47 -18.19 -9.12 -6.54
N ASP A 48 -17.37 -8.29 -5.91
CA ASP A 48 -16.48 -7.37 -6.62
C ASP A 48 -15.23 -8.12 -7.11
N HIS A 49 -15.29 -8.59 -8.36
CA HIS A 49 -14.18 -9.24 -9.05
C HIS A 49 -13.34 -8.29 -9.90
N HIS A 50 -13.82 -7.08 -10.18
CA HIS A 50 -13.12 -6.13 -11.05
C HIS A 50 -12.01 -5.39 -10.30
N SER A 51 -12.20 -5.18 -9.00
CA SER A 51 -11.20 -4.53 -8.16
C SER A 51 -10.14 -5.49 -7.61
N ARG A 52 -10.36 -6.82 -7.74
CA ARG A 52 -9.49 -7.90 -7.21
C ARG A 52 -8.29 -8.18 -8.11
#